data_AF-Q7U508-F1
#
_entry.id   AF-Q7U508-F1
#
_cell.length_a   1.000
_cell.length_b   1.000
_cell.length_c   1.000
_cell.angle_alpha   90.00
_cell.angle_beta   90.00
_cell.angle_gamma   90.00
#
_symmetry.space_group_name_H-M   'P 1'
#
loop_
_entity.id
_entity.type
_entity.pdbx_description
1 polymer ?
#
loop_
_entity_poly.entity_id
_entity_poly.type
_entity_poly.pdbx_seq_one_letter_code
_entity_poly.pdbx_strand_id
1 'polypeptide(L)'
;MPARHQGQLLQFTEKDSKKQQHLKQADAYFRQAQALIESSQDWQACGSLILKGLSEERKASNSGVQVLNVIRQRPKTRVEFSFRS
;
A
#
# COMPACT_ATOMS: atom_id res chain seq x y z
N MET A 1 16.20 -27.28 -20.73
CA MET A 1 16.19 -26.45 -19.50
C MET A 1 14.99 -25.48 -19.52
N PRO A 2 13.81 -25.82 -18.98
CA PRO A 2 12.64 -24.92 -18.98
C PRO A 2 12.06 -24.71 -17.56
N ALA A 3 12.81 -24.10 -16.64
CA ALA A 3 12.32 -23.85 -15.27
C ALA A 3 12.01 -22.36 -14.97
N ARG A 4 12.41 -21.42 -15.85
CA ARG A 4 12.35 -19.98 -15.56
C ARG A 4 10.99 -19.32 -15.83
N HIS A 5 10.15 -19.88 -16.71
CA HIS A 5 8.90 -19.23 -17.11
C HIS A 5 7.72 -19.48 -16.16
N GLN A 6 7.71 -20.60 -15.41
CA GLN A 6 6.61 -20.88 -14.46
C GLN A 6 6.64 -19.98 -13.22
N GLY A 7 7.82 -19.60 -12.72
CA GLY A 7 7.96 -18.75 -11.53
C GLY A 7 7.46 -17.31 -11.73
N GLN A 8 7.46 -16.81 -12.97
CA GLN A 8 7.00 -15.45 -13.28
C GLN A 8 5.47 -15.36 -13.27
N LEU A 9 4.78 -16.37 -13.81
CA LEU A 9 3.31 -16.41 -13.90
C LEU A 9 2.65 -16.45 -12.51
N LEU A 10 3.21 -17.23 -11.58
CA LEU A 10 2.73 -17.33 -10.19
C LEU A 10 2.83 -15.99 -9.44
N GLN A 11 3.90 -15.22 -9.66
CA GLN A 11 4.07 -13.92 -9.02
C GLN A 11 3.07 -12.86 -9.49
N PHE A 12 2.61 -12.93 -10.75
CA PHE A 12 1.55 -12.02 -11.24
C PHE A 12 0.22 -12.35 -10.56
N THR A 13 -0.17 -13.63 -10.51
CA THR A 13 -1.42 -14.04 -9.86
C THR A 13 -1.48 -13.69 -8.37
N GLU A 14 -0.35 -13.79 -7.66
CA GLU A 14 -0.29 -13.42 -6.24
C GLU A 14 -0.38 -11.91 -6.02
N LYS A 15 0.24 -11.10 -6.89
CA LYS A 15 0.15 -9.63 -6.82
C LYS A 15 -1.25 -9.14 -7.11
N ASP A 16 -1.92 -9.72 -8.11
CA ASP A 16 -3.31 -9.39 -8.43
C ASP A 16 -4.27 -9.83 -7.32
N SER A 17 -4.01 -10.98 -6.69
CA SER A 17 -4.78 -11.45 -5.53
C SER A 17 -4.66 -10.51 -4.33
N LYS A 18 -3.43 -10.10 -3.97
CA LYS A 18 -3.19 -9.15 -2.87
C LYS A 18 -3.80 -7.78 -3.17
N LYS A 19 -3.70 -7.31 -4.41
CA LYS A 19 -4.33 -6.05 -4.86
C LYS A 19 -5.85 -6.11 -4.65
N GLN A 20 -6.51 -7.19 -5.09
CA GLN A 20 -7.95 -7.36 -4.88
C GLN A 20 -8.33 -7.44 -3.40
N GLN A 21 -7.52 -8.09 -2.56
CA GLN A 21 -7.75 -8.13 -1.12
C GLN A 21 -7.73 -6.73 -0.49
N HIS A 22 -6.75 -5.91 -0.83
CA HIS A 22 -6.67 -4.52 -0.35
C HIS A 22 -7.89 -3.69 -0.81
N LEU A 23 -8.31 -3.83 -2.07
CA LEU A 23 -9.50 -3.12 -2.57
C LEU A 23 -10.78 -3.57 -1.85
N LYS A 24 -10.95 -4.88 -1.62
CA LYS A 24 -12.10 -5.42 -0.87
C LYS A 24 -12.13 -4.90 0.57
N GLN A 25 -10.95 -4.76 1.19
CA GLN A 25 -10.84 -4.26 2.55
C GLN A 25 -11.09 -2.75 2.63
N ALA A 26 -10.67 -1.98 1.62
CA ALA A 26 -11.02 -0.56 1.49
C ALA A 26 -12.53 -0.36 1.40
N ASP A 27 -13.20 -1.10 0.52
CA ASP A 27 -14.66 -1.09 0.37
C ASP A 27 -15.39 -1.38 1.68
N ALA A 28 -14.89 -2.34 2.46
CA ALA A 28 -15.47 -2.68 3.76
C ALA A 28 -15.38 -1.50 4.74
N TYR A 29 -14.25 -0.78 4.79
CA TYR A 29 -14.11 0.40 5.64
C TYR A 29 -15.02 1.54 5.21
N PHE A 30 -15.18 1.78 3.90
CA PHE A 30 -16.08 2.82 3.41
C PHE A 30 -17.55 2.52 3.72
N ARG A 31 -17.98 1.26 3.58
CA ARG A 31 -19.33 0.85 3.98
C ARG A 31 -19.56 1.01 5.48
N GLN A 32 -18.56 0.67 6.30
CA GLN A 32 -18.64 0.89 7.75
C GLN A 32 -18.72 2.38 8.09
N ALA A 33 -17.94 3.23 7.41
CA ALA A 33 -17.98 4.68 7.60
C ALA A 33 -19.35 5.26 7.25
N GLN A 34 -19.95 4.81 6.14
CA GLN A 34 -21.31 5.18 5.74
C GLN A 34 -22.33 4.78 6.81
N ALA A 35 -22.30 3.54 7.27
CA ALA A 35 -23.22 3.08 8.32
C ALA A 35 -23.04 3.87 9.64
N LEU A 36 -21.80 4.21 10.00
CA LEU A 36 -21.48 4.97 11.21
C LEU A 36 -22.08 6.38 11.17
N ILE A 37 -21.94 7.07 10.03
CA ILE A 37 -22.46 8.43 9.91
C ILE A 37 -23.99 8.45 9.85
N GLU A 38 -24.60 7.48 9.16
CA GLU A 38 -26.07 7.37 9.05
C GLU A 38 -26.72 7.01 10.40
N SER A 39 -26.07 6.16 11.20
CA SER A 39 -26.65 5.67 12.46
C SER A 39 -26.39 6.58 13.66
N SER A 40 -25.17 7.11 13.78
CA SER A 40 -24.69 7.72 15.02
C SER A 40 -24.17 9.15 14.86
N GLN A 41 -24.04 9.63 13.62
CA GLN A 41 -23.43 10.93 13.30
C GLN A 41 -22.02 11.11 13.91
N ASP A 42 -21.32 10.02 14.20
CA ASP A 42 -19.96 10.06 14.70
C ASP A 42 -18.98 10.35 13.55
N TRP A 43 -18.73 11.65 13.36
CA TRP A 43 -17.80 12.17 12.36
C TRP A 43 -16.35 11.73 12.61
N GLN A 44 -15.96 11.53 13.86
CA GLN A 44 -14.58 11.20 14.21
C GLN A 44 -14.26 9.75 13.86
N ALA A 45 -15.12 8.81 14.26
CA ALA A 45 -14.98 7.40 13.89
C ALA A 45 -15.17 7.20 12.38
N CYS A 46 -16.12 7.90 11.75
CA CYS A 46 -16.29 7.90 10.29
C CYS A 46 -15.02 8.36 9.57
N GLY A 47 -14.44 9.50 9.97
CA GLY A 47 -13.19 10.01 9.40
C GLY A 47 -12.02 9.02 9.56
N SER A 48 -11.90 8.36 10.72
CA SER A 48 -10.89 7.33 10.93
C SER A 48 -11.02 6.14 9.97
N LEU A 49 -12.25 5.68 9.71
CA LEU A 49 -12.53 4.59 8.78
C LEU A 49 -12.22 4.97 7.33
N ILE A 50 -12.55 6.20 6.92
CA ILE A 50 -12.21 6.71 5.59
C ILE A 50 -10.68 6.71 5.40
N LEU A 51 -9.92 7.19 6.38
CA LEU A 51 -8.45 7.19 6.31
C LEU A 51 -7.86 5.78 6.25
N LYS A 52 -8.48 4.80 6.93
CA LYS A 52 -8.10 3.38 6.82
C LYS A 52 -8.39 2.83 5.42
N GLY A 53 -9.56 3.12 4.84
CA GLY A 53 -9.91 2.74 3.47
C GLY A 53 -8.92 3.28 2.44
N LEU A 54 -8.63 4.59 2.49
CA LEU A 54 -7.64 5.23 1.62
C LEU A 54 -6.24 4.63 1.77
N SER A 55 -5.87 4.20 2.97
CA SER A 55 -4.58 3.53 3.21
C SER A 55 -4.50 2.17 2.51
N GLU A 56 -5.58 1.40 2.49
CA GLU A 56 -5.64 0.13 1.75
C GLU A 56 -5.63 0.35 0.22
N GLU A 57 -6.32 1.37 -0.31
CA GLU A 57 -6.24 1.72 -1.74
C GLU A 57 -4.82 2.11 -2.19
N ARG A 58 -4.08 2.83 -1.33
CA ARG A 58 -2.68 3.17 -1.59
C ARG A 58 -1.79 1.93 -1.65
N LYS A 59 -2.05 0.91 -0.81
CA LYS A 59 -1.33 -0.38 -0.86
C LYS A 59 -1.64 -1.11 -2.17
N ALA A 60 -2.91 -1.16 -2.57
CA ALA A 60 -3.33 -1.76 -3.83
C ALA A 60 -2.68 -1.11 -5.06
N SER A 61 -2.48 0.21 -5.01
CA SER A 61 -1.87 1.00 -6.10
C SER A 61 -0.34 1.09 -6.02
N ASN A 62 0.26 0.59 -4.94
CA ASN A 62 1.68 0.76 -4.60
C ASN A 62 2.17 2.22 -4.66
N SER A 63 1.27 3.19 -4.45
CA SER A 63 1.53 4.61 -4.67
C SER A 63 2.45 5.20 -3.60
N GLY A 64 2.39 4.68 -2.36
CA GLY A 64 3.23 5.15 -1.26
C GLY A 64 4.74 4.99 -1.53
N VAL A 65 5.15 3.85 -2.11
CA VAL A 65 6.56 3.60 -2.47
C VAL A 65 7.00 4.50 -3.62
N GLN A 66 6.12 4.70 -4.62
CA GLN A 66 6.40 5.60 -5.75
C GLN A 66 6.61 7.04 -5.26
N VAL A 67 5.72 7.53 -4.39
CA VAL A 67 5.85 8.86 -3.78
C VAL A 67 7.14 8.97 -2.97
N LEU A 68 7.45 7.98 -2.11
CA LEU A 68 8.68 7.96 -1.34
C LEU A 68 9.93 7.99 -2.23
N ASN A 69 9.93 7.30 -3.37
CA ASN A 69 11.04 7.33 -4.32
C ASN A 69 11.23 8.70 -4.98
N VAL A 70 10.16 9.47 -5.17
CA VAL A 70 10.23 10.83 -5.73
C VAL A 70 10.71 11.84 -4.69
N ILE A 71 10.20 11.79 -3.46
CA ILE A 71 10.49 12.82 -2.45
C ILE A 71 11.77 12.56 -1.66
N ARG A 72 12.23 11.31 -1.58
CA ARG A 72 13.42 10.95 -0.81
C ARG A 72 14.67 11.36 -1.58
N GLN A 73 15.24 12.51 -1.21
CA GLN A 73 16.58 12.88 -1.67
C GLN A 73 17.59 11.87 -1.14
N ARG A 74 18.22 11.11 -2.04
CA ARG A 74 19.35 10.26 -1.68
C ARG A 74 20.59 11.15 -1.59
N PRO A 75 21.36 11.11 -0.47
CA PRO A 75 22.62 11.83 -0.41
C PRO A 75 23.53 11.34 -1.55
N LYS A 76 24.02 12.28 -2.37
CA LYS A 76 24.89 12.00 -3.53
C LYS A 76 26.30 11.60 -3.13
N THR A 77 26.64 11.72 -1.85
CA THR A 77 27.97 11.42 -1.32
C THR A 77 28.14 9.92 -1.10
N ARG A 78 29.05 9.33 -1.88
CA ARG A 78 29.59 7.99 -1.65
C ARG A 78 30.20 7.97 -0.25
N VAL A 79 29.65 7.16 0.65
CA VAL A 79 30.20 6.99 1.99
C VAL A 79 31.47 6.13 1.84
N GLU A 80 32.62 6.79 1.72
CA GLU A 80 33.92 6.11 1.74
C GLU A 80 34.35 5.91 3.19
N PHE A 81 34.16 4.70 3.69
CA PHE A 81 34.75 4.29 4.97
C PHE A 81 36.22 4.00 4.74
N SER A 82 37.09 4.94 5.13
CA SER A 82 38.52 4.69 5.24
C SER A 82 38.81 4.13 6.62
N PHE A 83 39.09 2.83 6.70
CA PHE A 83 39.67 2.24 7.91
C PHE A 83 41.16 2.59 7.90
N ARG A 84 41.60 3.41 8.86
CA ARG A 84 43.03 3.56 9.16
C ARG A 84 43.45 2.34 9.98
N SER A 85 44.27 1.48 9.40
CA SER A 85 44.97 0.38 10.07
C SER A 85 46.12 0.90 10.92
#